data_AF-A0A0W4ZTC7-F1
#
_entry.id   AF-A0A0W4ZTC7-F1
#
_cell.length_a   1.000
_cell.length_b   1.000
_cell.length_c   1.000
_cell.angle_alpha   90.00
_cell.angle_beta   90.00
_cell.angle_gamma   90.00
#
_symmetry.space_group_name_H-M   'P 1'
#
loop_
_entity.id
_entity.type
_entity.pdbx_description
1 polymer ?
#
loop_
_entity_poly.entity_id
_entity_poly.type
_entity_poly.pdbx_seq_one_letter_code
_entity_poly.pdbx_strand_id
1 'polypeptide(L)'
;MEKNQSNNETSKETPCYKEQCAIQKKKKCKNFQYLWNTDNNFFNTSNEQNSSKSSVKSQQNCHNNTEELTISEKTLKQIKVCELLNELSLKPAKKNTDHKFWNTQPVPSFDEEIIEEGPIDDSKDLEKVNKEPYTLLKEFEWTTMDIDNEKELAELYELLAKNYVEDDDSMFRFDYSTSFLTWAMKPPGFHKNWHVGVRVSASQKLVAFISGIPISLCVRDRIISCSEINFLCIHKKLRSKRLAPILIKEITRRCNLLGIWQAIYTAGIILPSPISSCQYYHRSLNWQKLYNIGFSPLPRDSTIARQIQKFKLPQETSTSGLRPTTIDDLEQISNLLKRFLEKFDLYQVFSDDEIKHWFIPNKDENERTLFSYVVEDPSTGKITDFFSFYSLPSSIISDEKYKTLNAAYLFYYALECGVKKDMNQTEFKTYVDRLNLLMKDCLIIAKNYNFDVFNALTLMDNPFFLGNQKFGPGDGKLNYYLFNYRARYINPGVTETGELDVKNASSIGVVML
;
A
#
# COMPACT_ATOMS: atom_id res chain seq x y z
N MET A 1 35.12 40.82 -66.46
CA MET A 1 33.75 41.16 -66.05
C MET A 1 33.41 40.19 -64.92
N GLU A 2 33.68 40.55 -63.67
CA GLU A 2 32.78 41.31 -62.77
C GLU A 2 31.74 40.37 -62.15
N LYS A 3 31.76 40.04 -60.85
CA LYS A 3 31.74 40.81 -59.58
C LYS A 3 30.32 41.09 -59.06
N ASN A 4 30.21 40.99 -57.73
CA ASN A 4 29.11 41.45 -56.87
C ASN A 4 27.80 40.60 -56.93
N GLN A 5 27.05 40.42 -55.84
CA GLN A 5 27.30 40.81 -54.43
C GLN A 5 26.61 39.88 -53.41
N SER A 6 26.95 40.09 -52.14
CA SER A 6 26.48 39.40 -50.94
C SER A 6 24.99 39.57 -50.63
N ASN A 7 24.46 38.68 -49.79
CA ASN A 7 23.94 39.11 -48.49
C ASN A 7 23.99 38.00 -47.42
N ASN A 8 24.36 38.39 -46.20
CA ASN A 8 24.15 37.60 -44.98
C ASN A 8 22.83 38.03 -44.35
N GLU A 9 22.03 37.10 -43.84
CA GLU A 9 21.12 37.41 -42.73
C GLU A 9 21.19 36.32 -41.65
N THR A 10 21.21 36.75 -40.39
CA THR A 10 21.31 35.89 -39.22
C THR A 10 19.93 35.62 -38.61
N SER A 11 19.50 34.36 -38.63
CA SER A 11 18.30 33.91 -37.91
C SER A 11 18.52 33.97 -36.40
N LYS A 12 18.14 35.11 -35.80
CA LYS A 12 18.24 35.40 -34.36
C LYS A 12 17.55 34.32 -33.53
N GLU A 13 18.19 33.87 -32.44
CA GLU A 13 17.50 33.07 -31.42
C GLU A 13 16.31 33.86 -30.85
N THR A 14 15.09 33.30 -30.92
CA THR A 14 13.90 33.91 -30.30
C THR A 14 13.88 33.58 -28.80
N PRO A 15 13.95 34.57 -27.88
CA PRO A 15 14.22 34.30 -26.45
C PRO A 15 13.10 33.57 -25.68
N CYS A 16 11.88 33.49 -26.24
CA CYS A 16 10.68 32.96 -25.59
C CYS A 16 10.82 31.52 -25.04
N TYR A 17 11.52 30.63 -25.76
CA TYR A 17 11.64 29.22 -25.37
C TYR A 17 12.47 28.97 -24.10
N LYS A 18 13.45 29.84 -23.81
CA LYS A 18 14.29 29.71 -22.60
C LYS A 18 13.54 30.17 -21.35
N GLU A 19 12.65 31.16 -21.48
CA GLU A 19 11.85 31.67 -20.35
C GLU A 19 10.69 30.76 -19.96
N GLN A 20 9.96 30.15 -20.91
CA GLN A 20 8.87 29.23 -20.57
C GLN A 20 9.37 28.01 -19.77
N CYS A 21 10.50 27.43 -20.16
CA CYS A 21 11.20 26.38 -19.39
C CYS A 21 11.66 26.86 -18.00
N ALA A 22 12.09 28.11 -17.85
CA ALA A 22 12.49 28.67 -16.56
C ALA A 22 11.29 28.92 -15.63
N ILE A 23 10.14 29.35 -16.18
CA ILE A 23 8.90 29.60 -15.43
C ILE A 23 8.28 28.28 -14.93
N GLN A 24 8.28 27.22 -15.75
CA GLN A 24 7.86 25.88 -15.31
C GLN A 24 8.76 25.34 -14.19
N LYS A 25 10.09 25.46 -14.33
CA LYS A 25 11.06 25.06 -13.29
C LYS A 25 10.86 25.83 -11.97
N LYS A 26 10.50 27.11 -12.01
CA LYS A 26 10.23 27.92 -10.79
C LYS A 26 8.97 27.53 -10.01
N LYS A 27 8.04 26.75 -10.59
CA LYS A 27 6.88 26.20 -9.86
C LYS A 27 7.11 24.79 -9.29
N LYS A 28 7.97 23.95 -9.89
CA LYS A 28 8.17 22.55 -9.46
C LYS A 28 9.15 22.33 -8.28
N CYS A 29 9.59 23.37 -7.57
CA CYS A 29 10.54 23.25 -6.44
C CYS A 29 10.05 23.94 -5.15
N LYS A 30 9.18 23.29 -4.36
CA LYS A 30 9.00 23.62 -2.93
C LYS A 30 8.83 22.43 -1.96
N ASN A 31 8.24 21.30 -2.37
CA ASN A 31 7.90 20.22 -1.41
C ASN A 31 8.91 19.05 -1.37
N PHE A 32 9.70 18.81 -2.43
CA PHE A 32 10.57 17.63 -2.56
C PHE A 32 11.95 17.72 -1.86
N GLN A 33 12.22 18.75 -1.04
CA GLN A 33 13.60 19.17 -0.76
C GLN A 33 14.19 18.78 0.61
N TYR A 34 13.43 18.10 1.48
CA TYR A 34 13.85 17.90 2.89
C TYR A 34 14.19 16.46 3.32
N LEU A 35 13.88 15.44 2.51
CA LEU A 35 14.00 14.01 2.90
C LEU A 35 15.00 13.19 2.08
N TRP A 36 15.80 13.82 1.23
CA TRP A 36 16.87 13.17 0.44
C TRP A 36 18.29 13.62 0.84
N ASN A 37 18.42 14.34 1.96
CA ASN A 37 19.64 15.02 2.40
C ASN A 37 20.06 14.63 3.84
N THR A 38 20.16 13.33 4.12
CA THR A 38 20.92 12.79 5.26
C THR A 38 21.87 11.70 4.74
N ASP A 39 23.16 12.01 4.74
CA ASP A 39 24.18 11.20 4.07
C ASP A 39 24.68 10.02 4.91
N ASN A 40 25.19 9.00 4.21
CA ASN A 40 25.85 7.85 4.83
C ASN A 40 27.17 8.28 5.46
N ASN A 41 27.35 8.01 6.76
CA ASN A 41 28.67 8.05 7.41
C ASN A 41 28.79 6.96 8.48
N PHE A 42 28.92 5.71 8.02
CA PHE A 42 29.32 4.58 8.84
C PHE A 42 30.41 3.77 8.13
N PHE A 43 31.67 4.00 8.50
CA PHE A 43 32.63 2.96 8.90
C PHE A 43 34.02 3.59 9.15
N ASN A 44 34.47 3.56 10.40
CA ASN A 44 35.82 3.12 10.76
C ASN A 44 35.93 2.91 12.27
N THR A 45 36.74 1.93 12.67
CA THR A 45 36.89 1.46 14.05
C THR A 45 38.30 1.72 14.57
N SER A 46 38.43 2.33 15.75
CA SER A 46 39.61 2.17 16.61
C SER A 46 39.25 2.43 18.07
N ASN A 47 39.83 1.65 18.98
CA ASN A 47 39.72 1.83 20.42
C ASN A 47 40.48 3.09 20.86
N GLU A 48 40.09 3.70 21.98
CA GLU A 48 41.03 3.89 23.10
C GLU A 48 40.32 4.12 24.44
N GLN A 49 41.09 4.08 25.54
CA GLN A 49 40.58 4.07 26.92
C GLN A 49 40.79 5.43 27.59
N ASN A 50 39.87 5.81 28.50
CA ASN A 50 40.08 6.35 29.87
C ASN A 50 38.76 7.00 30.39
N SER A 51 38.24 6.69 31.58
CA SER A 51 38.65 7.16 32.93
C SER A 51 38.29 8.64 33.21
N SER A 52 37.76 9.05 34.38
CA SER A 52 37.42 8.31 35.62
C SER A 52 36.54 9.13 36.61
N LYS A 53 35.86 8.43 37.55
CA LYS A 53 35.30 8.92 38.87
C LYS A 53 34.18 9.99 38.81
N SER A 54 33.26 10.17 39.78
CA SER A 54 32.63 9.36 40.85
C SER A 54 31.33 10.12 41.29
N SER A 55 30.47 9.81 42.28
CA SER A 55 30.46 8.95 43.50
C SER A 55 28.97 8.62 43.86
N VAL A 56 28.58 7.54 44.56
CA VAL A 56 28.52 7.32 46.04
C VAL A 56 27.88 8.50 46.80
N LYS A 57 26.77 8.43 47.57
CA LYS A 57 25.86 7.40 48.15
C LYS A 57 24.41 7.99 48.14
N SER A 58 23.29 7.31 48.39
CA SER A 58 22.95 6.32 49.44
C SER A 58 21.71 5.46 49.08
N GLN A 59 21.36 4.48 49.92
CA GLN A 59 20.11 3.69 49.84
C GLN A 59 19.28 3.89 51.11
N GLN A 60 17.95 3.96 50.99
CA GLN A 60 17.04 3.12 51.79
C GLN A 60 15.56 3.21 51.33
N ASN A 61 14.95 2.02 51.21
CA ASN A 61 13.53 1.64 51.21
C ASN A 61 12.44 2.70 50.97
N CYS A 62 11.58 2.43 49.98
CA CYS A 62 10.31 1.76 50.27
C CYS A 62 9.86 0.86 49.10
N HIS A 63 8.97 -0.09 49.38
CA HIS A 63 8.30 -0.91 48.37
C HIS A 63 6.95 -0.28 47.97
N ASN A 64 6.32 -0.84 46.92
CA ASN A 64 5.06 -0.43 46.30
C ASN A 64 5.17 0.80 45.37
N ASN A 65 5.06 0.53 44.05
CA ASN A 65 4.40 1.33 42.99
C ASN A 65 4.83 0.86 41.57
N THR A 66 5.01 -0.45 41.38
CA THR A 66 5.58 -1.02 40.15
C THR A 66 4.58 -1.17 39.00
N GLU A 67 3.26 -1.11 39.28
CA GLU A 67 2.22 -1.36 38.28
C GLU A 67 1.76 -0.07 37.57
N GLU A 68 1.43 1.00 38.33
CA GLU A 68 0.96 2.28 37.78
C GLU A 68 1.96 2.95 36.82
N LEU A 69 3.26 2.87 37.12
CA LEU A 69 4.31 3.49 36.28
C LEU A 69 4.34 2.91 34.87
N THR A 70 4.13 1.59 34.73
CA THR A 70 4.15 0.92 33.40
C THR A 70 2.91 1.20 32.56
N ILE A 71 1.84 1.73 33.16
CA ILE A 71 0.65 2.22 32.44
C ILE A 71 0.96 3.62 31.92
N SER A 72 1.41 4.53 32.80
CA SER A 72 1.77 5.91 32.45
C SER A 72 2.76 5.99 31.29
N GLU A 73 3.81 5.17 31.27
CA GLU A 73 4.78 5.12 30.15
C GLU A 73 4.19 4.59 28.83
N LYS A 74 3.12 3.78 28.86
CA LYS A 74 2.43 3.30 27.65
C LYS A 74 1.42 4.32 27.14
N THR A 75 0.62 4.91 28.02
CA THR A 75 -0.29 6.02 27.70
C THR A 75 0.47 7.20 27.10
N LEU A 76 1.63 7.56 27.67
CA LEU A 76 2.49 8.62 27.14
C LEU A 76 3.06 8.29 25.74
N LYS A 77 3.27 7.01 25.40
CA LYS A 77 3.61 6.61 24.03
C LYS A 77 2.42 6.69 23.08
N GLN A 78 1.24 6.23 23.51
CA GLN A 78 0.07 6.19 22.62
C GLN A 78 -0.44 7.59 22.26
N ILE A 79 -0.43 8.54 23.20
CA ILE A 79 -0.72 9.96 22.93
C ILE A 79 0.33 10.54 21.95
N LYS A 80 1.62 10.29 22.21
CA LYS A 80 2.70 10.74 21.32
C LYS A 80 2.60 10.15 19.91
N VAL A 81 2.18 8.90 19.74
CA VAL A 81 1.96 8.30 18.41
C VAL A 81 0.85 9.04 17.66
N CYS A 82 -0.24 9.45 18.32
CA CYS A 82 -1.29 10.24 17.67
C CYS A 82 -0.82 11.66 17.29
N GLU A 83 -0.03 12.34 18.13
CA GLU A 83 0.57 13.64 17.78
C GLU A 83 1.59 13.49 16.65
N LEU A 84 2.48 12.50 16.73
CA LEU A 84 3.51 12.18 15.74
C LEU A 84 2.94 11.78 14.38
N LEU A 85 1.83 11.01 14.33
CA LEU A 85 1.16 10.69 13.07
C LEU A 85 0.63 11.94 12.36
N ASN A 86 0.31 13.02 13.11
CA ASN A 86 -0.02 14.33 12.54
C ASN A 86 1.22 15.15 12.14
N GLU A 87 2.34 15.06 12.87
CA GLU A 87 3.60 15.75 12.53
C GLU A 87 4.34 15.12 11.34
N LEU A 88 4.32 13.79 11.22
CA LEU A 88 4.86 13.03 10.08
C LEU A 88 4.01 13.18 8.81
N SER A 89 3.00 14.05 8.80
CA SER A 89 2.33 14.53 7.59
C SER A 89 2.89 15.91 7.20
N LEU A 90 3.61 15.97 6.07
CA LEU A 90 4.28 17.19 5.53
C LEU A 90 3.33 18.34 5.11
N LYS A 91 2.06 18.26 5.48
CA LYS A 91 1.06 19.33 5.42
C LYS A 91 0.44 19.36 6.83
N PRO A 92 0.66 20.41 7.66
CA PRO A 92 0.13 20.42 9.02
C PRO A 92 -1.39 20.28 8.96
N ALA A 93 -1.90 19.20 9.59
CA ALA A 93 -3.32 18.95 9.66
C ALA A 93 -3.99 20.13 10.38
N LYS A 94 -4.77 20.94 9.64
CA LYS A 94 -5.66 21.91 10.27
C LYS A 94 -6.56 21.14 11.22
N LYS A 95 -6.70 21.60 12.47
CA LYS A 95 -7.76 21.18 13.41
C LYS A 95 -9.15 21.60 12.86
N ASN A 96 -9.57 20.95 11.78
CA ASN A 96 -10.93 20.94 11.26
C ASN A 96 -11.66 19.75 11.91
N THR A 97 -11.75 19.79 13.24
CA THR A 97 -12.25 18.71 14.11
C THR A 97 -13.76 18.58 14.04
N ASP A 98 -14.28 18.19 12.87
CA ASP A 98 -15.71 17.99 12.64
C ASP A 98 -15.97 17.00 11.48
N HIS A 99 -15.51 15.75 11.63
CA HIS A 99 -15.80 14.65 10.69
C HIS A 99 -17.26 14.18 10.83
N LYS A 100 -18.25 15.05 10.54
CA LYS A 100 -19.71 14.86 10.73
C LYS A 100 -20.31 13.52 10.32
N PHE A 101 -19.67 12.80 9.42
CA PHE A 101 -20.04 11.42 9.08
C PHE A 101 -19.41 10.42 10.06
N TRP A 102 -18.09 10.33 10.10
CA TRP A 102 -17.34 9.36 10.91
C TRP A 102 -17.63 9.48 12.42
N ASN A 103 -17.87 10.70 12.93
CA ASN A 103 -18.33 10.95 14.31
C ASN A 103 -19.70 10.32 14.64
N THR A 104 -20.38 9.69 13.67
CA THR A 104 -21.65 8.95 13.83
C THR A 104 -21.55 7.48 13.41
N GLN A 105 -20.34 6.97 13.16
CA GLN A 105 -20.08 5.58 12.75
C GLN A 105 -19.35 4.84 13.88
N PRO A 106 -19.45 3.49 13.94
CA PRO A 106 -18.72 2.69 14.92
C PRO A 106 -17.24 2.60 14.51
N VAL A 107 -16.47 3.65 14.77
CA VAL A 107 -15.02 3.73 14.60
C VAL A 107 -14.41 4.44 15.81
N PRO A 108 -13.17 4.12 16.24
CA PRO A 108 -12.56 4.78 17.39
C PRO A 108 -12.35 6.27 17.12
N SER A 109 -12.51 7.13 18.13
CA SER A 109 -12.14 8.55 18.02
C SER A 109 -10.62 8.76 18.15
N PHE A 110 -10.08 9.86 17.64
CA PHE A 110 -8.63 10.10 17.64
C PHE A 110 -8.00 10.16 19.05
N ASP A 111 -8.80 10.56 20.03
CA ASP A 111 -8.40 10.75 21.43
C ASP A 111 -8.83 9.55 22.32
N GLU A 112 -9.26 8.43 21.73
CA GLU A 112 -9.75 7.24 22.46
C GLU A 112 -8.60 6.30 22.87
N GLU A 113 -8.34 6.19 24.17
CA GLU A 113 -7.40 5.20 24.71
C GLU A 113 -8.01 3.79 24.68
N ILE A 114 -7.56 2.97 23.74
CA ILE A 114 -8.06 1.60 23.54
C ILE A 114 -7.44 0.67 24.60
N ILE A 115 -8.15 0.50 25.72
CA ILE A 115 -7.77 -0.42 26.81
C ILE A 115 -8.03 -1.88 26.40
N GLU A 116 -9.22 -2.18 25.86
CA GLU A 116 -9.60 -3.48 25.31
C GLU A 116 -9.89 -3.39 23.80
N GLU A 117 -9.49 -4.43 23.07
CA GLU A 117 -9.76 -4.61 21.64
C GLU A 117 -11.03 -5.44 21.43
N GLY A 118 -11.79 -5.21 20.36
CA GLY A 118 -13.08 -5.88 20.11
C GLY A 118 -14.13 -5.00 19.41
N PRO A 119 -15.34 -5.52 19.16
CA PRO A 119 -16.42 -4.76 18.52
C PRO A 119 -16.75 -3.43 19.23
N ILE A 120 -17.24 -2.45 18.47
CA ILE A 120 -17.69 -1.16 19.02
C ILE A 120 -19.19 -1.19 19.32
N ASP A 121 -19.95 -1.77 18.39
CA ASP A 121 -21.35 -2.17 18.52
C ASP A 121 -21.42 -3.68 18.26
N ASP A 122 -21.70 -4.46 19.30
CA ASP A 122 -21.87 -5.92 19.23
C ASP A 122 -23.34 -6.35 19.06
N SER A 123 -24.24 -5.42 18.68
CA SER A 123 -25.63 -5.77 18.41
C SER A 123 -25.78 -6.51 17.07
N LYS A 124 -25.45 -7.80 17.08
CA LYS A 124 -25.58 -8.76 15.95
C LYS A 124 -27.05 -9.07 15.56
N ASP A 125 -27.94 -8.10 15.73
CA ASP A 125 -29.38 -8.22 15.61
C ASP A 125 -29.83 -7.90 14.16
N LEU A 126 -30.04 -8.95 13.39
CA LEU A 126 -30.49 -8.87 12.00
C LEU A 126 -31.90 -8.26 11.84
N GLU A 127 -32.73 -8.22 12.89
CA GLU A 127 -34.06 -7.61 12.81
C GLU A 127 -33.99 -6.08 12.87
N LYS A 128 -32.95 -5.53 13.51
CA LYS A 128 -32.67 -4.08 13.53
C LYS A 128 -32.05 -3.56 12.22
N VAL A 129 -31.55 -4.43 11.35
CA VAL A 129 -30.96 -4.03 10.07
C VAL A 129 -32.07 -3.67 9.08
N ASN A 130 -32.04 -2.43 8.55
CA ASN A 130 -33.03 -2.01 7.58
C ASN A 130 -32.96 -2.87 6.30
N LYS A 131 -34.07 -3.52 5.96
CA LYS A 131 -34.20 -4.40 4.78
C LYS A 131 -34.25 -3.59 3.48
N GLU A 132 -34.79 -2.37 3.54
CA GLU A 132 -34.84 -1.45 2.40
C GLU A 132 -33.52 -0.67 2.19
N PRO A 133 -33.13 -0.35 0.94
CA PRO A 133 -31.98 0.51 0.65
C PRO A 133 -32.10 1.92 1.23
N TYR A 134 -30.96 2.57 1.47
CA TYR A 134 -30.97 3.99 1.88
C TYR A 134 -31.52 4.90 0.76
N THR A 135 -32.35 5.89 1.12
CA THR A 135 -32.97 6.81 0.16
C THR A 135 -31.94 7.66 -0.58
N LEU A 136 -31.97 7.61 -1.92
CA LEU A 136 -31.25 8.53 -2.80
C LEU A 136 -32.12 9.74 -3.20
N LEU A 137 -31.52 10.74 -3.83
CA LEU A 137 -32.30 11.78 -4.53
C LEU A 137 -32.95 11.16 -5.79
N LYS A 138 -34.10 11.69 -6.22
CA LYS A 138 -34.97 11.08 -7.26
C LYS A 138 -34.32 10.96 -8.64
N GLU A 139 -33.22 11.66 -8.86
CA GLU A 139 -32.42 11.64 -10.08
C GLU A 139 -31.42 10.47 -10.13
N PHE A 140 -31.28 9.73 -9.02
CA PHE A 140 -30.35 8.61 -8.87
C PHE A 140 -31.03 7.36 -8.31
N GLU A 141 -30.49 6.21 -8.68
CA GLU A 141 -30.95 4.90 -8.22
C GLU A 141 -29.78 3.96 -7.90
N TRP A 142 -30.03 3.01 -7.00
CA TRP A 142 -29.09 1.95 -6.70
C TRP A 142 -29.05 0.94 -7.84
N THR A 143 -27.84 0.51 -8.18
CA THR A 143 -27.62 -0.66 -9.02
C THR A 143 -26.71 -1.65 -8.28
N THR A 144 -26.75 -2.91 -8.69
CA THR A 144 -25.85 -3.95 -8.21
C THR A 144 -25.11 -4.43 -9.44
N MET A 145 -23.81 -4.11 -9.53
CA MET A 145 -23.04 -4.31 -10.75
C MET A 145 -22.74 -5.79 -10.97
N ASP A 146 -23.13 -6.35 -12.11
CA ASP A 146 -22.72 -7.70 -12.45
C ASP A 146 -21.35 -7.71 -13.15
N ILE A 147 -20.33 -8.16 -12.42
CA ILE A 147 -18.95 -8.29 -12.91
C ILE A 147 -18.80 -9.43 -13.94
N ASP A 148 -19.79 -10.34 -14.05
CA ASP A 148 -19.85 -11.32 -15.14
C ASP A 148 -20.39 -10.71 -16.46
N ASN A 149 -20.96 -9.50 -16.42
CA ASN A 149 -21.45 -8.80 -17.60
C ASN A 149 -20.38 -7.85 -18.14
N GLU A 150 -19.75 -8.21 -19.26
CA GLU A 150 -18.70 -7.44 -19.94
C GLU A 150 -19.02 -5.94 -20.08
N LYS A 151 -20.30 -5.58 -20.31
CA LYS A 151 -20.73 -4.19 -20.50
C LYS A 151 -20.70 -3.41 -19.19
N GLU A 152 -21.18 -4.02 -18.10
CA GLU A 152 -21.17 -3.41 -16.77
C GLU A 152 -19.76 -3.32 -16.20
N LEU A 153 -18.92 -4.32 -16.46
CA LEU A 153 -17.49 -4.28 -16.15
C LEU A 153 -16.76 -3.19 -16.96
N ALA A 154 -17.09 -3.00 -18.23
CA ALA A 154 -16.55 -1.91 -19.05
C ALA A 154 -17.02 -0.52 -18.59
N GLU A 155 -18.26 -0.38 -18.13
CA GLU A 155 -18.76 0.87 -17.52
C GLU A 155 -18.06 1.19 -16.19
N LEU A 156 -17.81 0.17 -15.36
CA LEU A 156 -17.08 0.32 -14.11
C LEU A 156 -15.61 0.72 -14.36
N TYR A 157 -14.95 0.06 -15.33
CA TYR A 157 -13.65 0.47 -15.83
C TYR A 157 -13.66 1.94 -16.32
N GLU A 158 -14.65 2.35 -17.13
CA GLU A 158 -14.77 3.74 -17.61
C GLU A 158 -14.94 4.74 -16.44
N LEU A 159 -15.70 4.37 -15.40
CA LEU A 159 -15.85 5.18 -14.20
C LEU A 159 -14.51 5.34 -13.48
N LEU A 160 -13.82 4.24 -13.20
CA LEU A 160 -12.56 4.22 -12.45
C LEU A 160 -11.44 4.95 -13.23
N ALA A 161 -11.18 4.55 -14.47
CA ALA A 161 -10.14 5.11 -15.34
C ALA A 161 -10.35 6.60 -15.72
N LYS A 162 -11.45 7.23 -15.29
CA LYS A 162 -11.69 8.68 -15.42
C LYS A 162 -11.91 9.42 -14.10
N ASN A 163 -12.22 8.73 -13.00
CA ASN A 163 -12.71 9.34 -11.76
C ASN A 163 -12.16 8.73 -10.44
N TYR A 164 -11.27 7.74 -10.48
CA TYR A 164 -10.67 7.17 -9.28
C TYR A 164 -9.46 7.99 -8.78
N VAL A 165 -8.50 7.32 -8.13
CA VAL A 165 -7.27 7.90 -7.58
C VAL A 165 -6.39 8.48 -8.68
N GLU A 166 -5.89 9.68 -8.43
CA GLU A 166 -4.92 10.44 -9.22
C GLU A 166 -3.84 10.92 -8.24
N ASP A 167 -2.62 11.13 -8.71
CA ASP A 167 -1.55 11.74 -7.92
C ASP A 167 -1.85 13.21 -7.58
N ASP A 168 -1.16 13.75 -6.57
CA ASP A 168 -1.32 15.13 -6.08
C ASP A 168 -1.07 16.18 -7.19
N ASP A 169 -0.22 15.86 -8.18
CA ASP A 169 0.10 16.67 -9.37
C ASP A 169 -0.79 16.33 -10.60
N SER A 170 -1.62 15.28 -10.54
CA SER A 170 -2.50 14.76 -11.61
C SER A 170 -1.80 14.41 -12.94
N MET A 171 -0.57 13.88 -12.88
CA MET A 171 0.18 13.37 -14.02
C MET A 171 -0.17 11.91 -14.36
N PHE A 172 -0.65 11.13 -13.39
CA PHE A 172 -0.89 9.69 -13.47
C PHE A 172 -2.28 9.32 -12.90
N ARG A 173 -2.91 8.30 -13.48
CA ARG A 173 -4.14 7.69 -12.95
C ARG A 173 -4.06 6.18 -13.09
N PHE A 174 -4.47 5.44 -12.07
CA PHE A 174 -4.52 3.98 -12.12
C PHE A 174 -5.42 3.47 -13.24
N ASP A 175 -4.95 2.41 -13.89
CA ASP A 175 -5.51 1.82 -15.11
C ASP A 175 -5.87 0.34 -14.81
N TYR A 176 -6.85 0.16 -13.92
CA TYR A 176 -7.33 -1.14 -13.46
C TYR A 176 -7.99 -1.90 -14.63
N SER A 177 -7.30 -2.90 -15.18
CA SER A 177 -7.83 -3.70 -16.29
C SER A 177 -9.10 -4.47 -15.88
N THR A 178 -9.91 -4.85 -16.86
CA THR A 178 -11.10 -5.69 -16.64
C THR A 178 -10.75 -7.02 -15.96
N SER A 179 -9.61 -7.61 -16.34
CA SER A 179 -9.06 -8.83 -15.71
C SER A 179 -8.64 -8.58 -14.25
N PHE A 180 -8.02 -7.43 -13.94
CA PHE A 180 -7.71 -7.05 -12.56
C PHE A 180 -8.97 -6.91 -11.73
N LEU A 181 -9.96 -6.16 -12.25
CA LEU A 181 -11.24 -5.92 -11.58
C LEU A 181 -11.99 -7.25 -11.33
N THR A 182 -11.94 -8.17 -12.29
CA THR A 182 -12.49 -9.53 -12.16
C THR A 182 -11.77 -10.33 -11.07
N TRP A 183 -10.44 -10.29 -11.01
CA TRP A 183 -9.63 -10.95 -9.99
C TRP A 183 -9.86 -10.37 -8.59
N ALA A 184 -9.83 -9.05 -8.45
CA ALA A 184 -9.96 -8.36 -7.16
C ALA A 184 -11.38 -8.47 -6.55
N MET A 185 -12.45 -8.47 -7.36
CA MET A 185 -13.83 -8.46 -6.86
C MET A 185 -14.53 -9.82 -6.87
N LYS A 186 -13.88 -10.90 -7.32
CA LYS A 186 -14.49 -12.24 -7.34
C LYS A 186 -13.67 -13.34 -6.62
N PRO A 187 -13.13 -13.11 -5.40
CA PRO A 187 -12.58 -14.20 -4.60
C PRO A 187 -13.68 -15.21 -4.19
N PRO A 188 -13.31 -16.41 -3.73
CA PRO A 188 -14.26 -17.40 -3.25
C PRO A 188 -15.22 -16.82 -2.20
N GLY A 189 -16.51 -17.13 -2.35
CA GLY A 189 -17.57 -16.62 -1.46
C GLY A 189 -18.05 -15.19 -1.75
N PHE A 190 -17.48 -14.46 -2.72
CA PHE A 190 -17.90 -13.09 -3.02
C PHE A 190 -19.42 -12.94 -3.22
N HIS A 191 -19.98 -11.82 -2.76
CA HIS A 191 -21.40 -11.55 -2.85
C HIS A 191 -21.68 -10.45 -3.88
N LYS A 192 -22.38 -10.78 -4.98
CA LYS A 192 -22.71 -9.79 -6.03
C LYS A 192 -23.40 -8.53 -5.47
N ASN A 193 -24.22 -8.66 -4.42
CA ASN A 193 -24.89 -7.53 -3.79
C ASN A 193 -23.92 -6.51 -3.15
N TRP A 194 -22.67 -6.87 -2.86
CA TRP A 194 -21.63 -5.97 -2.33
C TRP A 194 -20.93 -5.15 -3.42
N HIS A 195 -21.24 -5.35 -4.71
CA HIS A 195 -20.79 -4.50 -5.81
C HIS A 195 -21.79 -3.36 -6.06
N VAL A 196 -21.77 -2.35 -5.20
CA VAL A 196 -22.82 -1.32 -5.11
C VAL A 196 -22.52 -0.16 -6.04
N GLY A 197 -23.34 0.02 -7.08
CA GLY A 197 -23.28 1.18 -7.97
C GLY A 197 -24.41 2.18 -7.73
N VAL A 198 -24.22 3.41 -8.22
CA VAL A 198 -25.27 4.43 -8.35
C VAL A 198 -25.37 4.86 -9.81
N ARG A 199 -26.56 4.76 -10.40
CA ARG A 199 -26.87 5.22 -11.76
C ARG A 199 -27.72 6.50 -11.71
N VAL A 200 -27.66 7.30 -12.77
CA VAL A 200 -28.59 8.41 -13.01
C VAL A 200 -29.84 7.86 -13.68
N SER A 201 -30.99 7.86 -12.99
CA SER A 201 -32.21 7.17 -13.44
C SER A 201 -32.63 7.52 -14.88
N ALA A 202 -32.53 8.81 -15.24
CA ALA A 202 -32.93 9.33 -16.55
C ALA A 202 -31.98 8.98 -17.72
N SER A 203 -30.78 8.48 -17.46
CA SER A 203 -29.78 8.17 -18.50
C SER A 203 -29.05 6.84 -18.31
N GLN A 204 -29.37 6.12 -17.23
CA GLN A 204 -28.74 4.87 -16.79
C GLN A 204 -27.22 4.92 -16.57
N LYS A 205 -26.55 6.08 -16.75
CA LYS A 205 -25.10 6.18 -16.59
C LYS A 205 -24.68 5.96 -15.15
N LEU A 206 -23.74 5.04 -14.95
CA LEU A 206 -23.03 4.83 -13.70
C LEU A 206 -22.22 6.09 -13.31
N VAL A 207 -22.39 6.54 -12.06
CA VAL A 207 -21.76 7.78 -11.54
C VAL A 207 -21.09 7.62 -10.17
N ALA A 208 -21.31 6.50 -9.47
CA ALA A 208 -20.51 6.12 -8.31
C ALA A 208 -20.50 4.59 -8.13
N PHE A 209 -19.50 4.10 -7.40
CA PHE A 209 -19.31 2.68 -7.08
C PHE A 209 -18.62 2.53 -5.71
N ILE A 210 -18.86 1.40 -5.05
CA ILE A 210 -18.09 0.87 -3.91
C ILE A 210 -18.22 -0.66 -3.91
N SER A 211 -17.13 -1.38 -3.62
CA SER A 211 -17.14 -2.84 -3.53
C SER A 211 -16.83 -3.32 -2.11
N GLY A 212 -17.42 -4.46 -1.74
CA GLY A 212 -16.93 -5.30 -0.65
C GLY A 212 -16.66 -6.72 -1.11
N ILE A 213 -15.65 -7.38 -0.53
CA ILE A 213 -15.42 -8.83 -0.61
C ILE A 213 -15.35 -9.43 0.81
N PRO A 214 -15.78 -10.69 1.03
CA PRO A 214 -15.65 -11.33 2.35
C PRO A 214 -14.21 -11.80 2.58
N ILE A 215 -13.69 -11.57 3.78
CA ILE A 215 -12.39 -12.10 4.23
C ILE A 215 -12.49 -12.54 5.70
N SER A 216 -11.51 -13.32 6.16
CA SER A 216 -11.25 -13.51 7.59
C SER A 216 -9.93 -12.83 7.97
N LEU A 217 -9.94 -11.99 9.00
CA LEU A 217 -8.74 -11.36 9.56
C LEU A 217 -8.43 -11.93 10.93
N CYS A 218 -7.16 -12.17 11.21
CA CYS A 218 -6.69 -12.27 12.59
C CYS A 218 -6.22 -10.88 13.05
N VAL A 219 -6.80 -10.40 14.15
CA VAL A 219 -6.35 -9.20 14.88
C VAL A 219 -5.78 -9.68 16.20
N ARG A 220 -4.45 -9.76 16.26
CA ARG A 220 -3.64 -10.32 17.36
C ARG A 220 -4.00 -11.78 17.68
N ASP A 221 -4.89 -11.97 18.65
CA ASP A 221 -5.37 -13.25 19.18
C ASP A 221 -6.79 -13.61 18.71
N ARG A 222 -7.48 -12.69 18.01
CA ARG A 222 -8.90 -12.81 17.67
C ARG A 222 -9.12 -12.87 16.16
N ILE A 223 -9.70 -13.97 15.66
CA ILE A 223 -10.14 -14.08 14.27
C ILE A 223 -11.55 -13.46 14.14
N ILE A 224 -11.71 -12.57 13.17
CA ILE A 224 -12.98 -11.93 12.80
C ILE A 224 -13.30 -12.17 11.33
N SER A 225 -14.55 -12.52 11.02
CA SER A 225 -15.08 -12.52 9.65
C SER A 225 -15.62 -11.14 9.33
N CYS A 226 -15.09 -10.51 8.27
CA CYS A 226 -15.34 -9.11 7.95
C CYS A 226 -15.38 -8.89 6.44
N SER A 227 -15.77 -7.69 6.00
CA SER A 227 -15.65 -7.29 4.60
C SER A 227 -14.38 -6.46 4.36
N GLU A 228 -13.63 -6.76 3.30
CA GLU A 228 -12.66 -5.81 2.76
C GLU A 228 -13.41 -4.83 1.85
N ILE A 229 -13.26 -3.53 2.11
CA ILE A 229 -13.93 -2.47 1.34
C ILE A 229 -12.91 -1.70 0.50
N ASN A 230 -13.11 -1.70 -0.82
CA ASN A 230 -12.23 -1.07 -1.81
C ASN A 230 -13.06 -0.40 -2.94
N PHE A 231 -12.38 0.18 -3.94
CA PHE A 231 -12.94 0.78 -5.16
C PHE A 231 -14.03 1.85 -4.97
N LEU A 232 -14.07 2.54 -3.81
CA LEU A 232 -14.96 3.68 -3.56
C LEU A 232 -14.68 4.83 -4.54
N CYS A 233 -15.49 4.93 -5.58
CA CYS A 233 -15.35 5.89 -6.66
C CYS A 233 -16.59 6.78 -6.77
N ILE A 234 -16.40 8.09 -6.93
CA ILE A 234 -17.47 9.05 -7.23
C ILE A 234 -17.02 9.91 -8.41
N HIS A 235 -17.85 9.92 -9.45
CA HIS A 235 -17.65 10.71 -10.66
C HIS A 235 -17.37 12.18 -10.32
N LYS A 236 -16.34 12.78 -10.92
CA LYS A 236 -15.75 14.05 -10.47
C LYS A 236 -16.76 15.19 -10.27
N LYS A 237 -17.79 15.27 -11.13
CA LYS A 237 -18.88 16.28 -11.05
C LYS A 237 -19.81 16.14 -9.82
N LEU A 238 -19.80 14.99 -9.14
CA LEU A 238 -20.61 14.70 -7.93
C LEU A 238 -19.79 14.67 -6.64
N ARG A 239 -18.45 14.87 -6.72
CA ARG A 239 -17.60 15.02 -5.53
C ARG A 239 -18.09 16.21 -4.68
N SER A 240 -17.82 16.16 -3.37
CA SER A 240 -18.30 17.14 -2.37
C SER A 240 -19.83 17.26 -2.19
N LYS A 241 -20.65 16.41 -2.83
CA LYS A 241 -22.12 16.34 -2.62
C LYS A 241 -22.57 15.37 -1.51
N ARG A 242 -21.65 14.93 -0.64
CA ARG A 242 -21.88 13.96 0.45
C ARG A 242 -22.43 12.57 0.04
N LEU A 243 -22.25 12.16 -1.22
CA LEU A 243 -22.66 10.83 -1.70
C LEU A 243 -21.85 9.67 -1.06
N ALA A 244 -20.56 9.86 -0.73
CA ALA A 244 -19.73 8.84 -0.09
C ALA A 244 -20.31 8.32 1.25
N PRO A 245 -20.71 9.18 2.21
CA PRO A 245 -21.49 8.78 3.38
C PRO A 245 -22.72 7.90 3.10
N ILE A 246 -23.39 8.05 1.95
CA ILE A 246 -24.58 7.27 1.60
C ILE A 246 -24.17 5.91 1.02
N LEU A 247 -23.16 5.88 0.15
CA LEU A 247 -22.52 4.65 -0.37
C LEU A 247 -22.01 3.76 0.77
N ILE A 248 -21.27 4.35 1.74
CA ILE A 248 -20.73 3.63 2.90
C ILE A 248 -21.87 3.04 3.73
N LYS A 249 -22.92 3.81 4.04
CA LYS A 249 -24.09 3.30 4.78
C LYS A 249 -24.82 2.17 4.04
N GLU A 250 -24.94 2.24 2.71
CA GLU A 250 -25.59 1.19 1.92
C GLU A 250 -24.74 -0.09 1.86
N ILE A 251 -23.41 -0.02 1.67
CA ILE A 251 -22.57 -1.24 1.72
C ILE A 251 -22.56 -1.84 3.13
N THR A 252 -22.43 -1.03 4.20
CA THR A 252 -22.53 -1.52 5.59
C THR A 252 -23.88 -2.21 5.82
N ARG A 253 -25.00 -1.64 5.34
CA ARG A 253 -26.33 -2.29 5.43
C ARG A 253 -26.36 -3.65 4.72
N ARG A 254 -25.74 -3.76 3.53
CA ARG A 254 -25.66 -5.02 2.76
C ARG A 254 -24.69 -6.05 3.37
N CYS A 255 -23.67 -5.63 4.10
CA CYS A 255 -22.82 -6.52 4.90
C CYS A 255 -23.57 -7.02 6.16
N ASN A 256 -24.18 -6.11 6.92
CA ASN A 256 -24.92 -6.43 8.13
C ASN A 256 -26.11 -7.37 7.83
N LEU A 257 -26.79 -7.23 6.69
CA LEU A 257 -27.86 -8.16 6.25
C LEU A 257 -27.39 -9.61 6.05
N LEU A 258 -26.09 -9.85 5.87
CA LEU A 258 -25.47 -11.18 5.80
C LEU A 258 -24.78 -11.57 7.12
N GLY A 259 -24.99 -10.81 8.20
CA GLY A 259 -24.37 -11.06 9.51
C GLY A 259 -22.89 -10.65 9.61
N ILE A 260 -22.39 -9.85 8.67
CA ILE A 260 -21.01 -9.35 8.67
C ILE A 260 -20.99 -7.90 9.15
N TRP A 261 -20.49 -7.68 10.36
CA TRP A 261 -20.63 -6.42 11.10
C TRP A 261 -19.34 -5.57 11.17
N GLN A 262 -18.20 -6.17 10.81
CA GLN A 262 -16.88 -5.55 10.77
C GLN A 262 -16.40 -5.42 9.33
N ALA A 263 -15.51 -4.45 9.08
CA ALA A 263 -14.82 -4.31 7.80
C ALA A 263 -13.37 -3.86 7.99
N ILE A 264 -12.51 -4.16 7.03
CA ILE A 264 -11.21 -3.49 6.86
C ILE A 264 -11.28 -2.57 5.64
N TYR A 265 -10.61 -1.42 5.73
CA TYR A 265 -10.41 -0.52 4.60
C TYR A 265 -9.12 0.26 4.75
N THR A 266 -8.59 0.75 3.63
CA THR A 266 -7.42 1.62 3.60
C THR A 266 -7.68 2.93 2.88
N ALA A 267 -7.02 4.01 3.31
CA ALA A 267 -7.09 5.30 2.63
C ALA A 267 -5.77 6.07 2.71
N GLY A 268 -5.44 6.80 1.65
CA GLY A 268 -4.32 7.76 1.65
C GLY A 268 -4.61 9.06 2.41
N ILE A 269 -5.89 9.33 2.72
CA ILE A 269 -6.32 10.42 3.62
C ILE A 269 -6.47 9.90 5.05
N ILE A 270 -6.22 10.77 6.03
CA ILE A 270 -6.42 10.45 7.45
C ILE A 270 -7.91 10.63 7.81
N LEU A 271 -8.48 9.59 8.44
CA LEU A 271 -9.83 9.51 8.99
C LEU A 271 -9.76 9.07 10.47
N PRO A 272 -10.80 9.26 11.29
CA PRO A 272 -10.88 8.69 12.63
C PRO A 272 -11.14 7.18 12.55
N SER A 273 -10.30 6.29 13.09
CA SER A 273 -8.91 6.50 13.53
C SER A 273 -8.04 5.36 13.01
N PRO A 274 -6.80 5.63 12.53
CA PRO A 274 -6.00 4.61 11.87
C PRO A 274 -5.39 3.66 12.90
N ILE A 275 -5.50 2.35 12.66
CA ILE A 275 -4.82 1.34 13.47
C ILE A 275 -3.35 1.19 13.08
N SER A 276 -2.98 1.63 11.87
CA SER A 276 -1.60 1.69 11.36
C SER A 276 -1.50 2.62 10.14
N SER A 277 -0.28 3.00 9.74
CA SER A 277 -0.02 3.86 8.58
C SER A 277 1.31 3.50 7.90
N CYS A 278 1.26 2.70 6.84
CA CYS A 278 2.45 2.26 6.11
C CYS A 278 2.86 3.26 5.03
N GLN A 279 4.16 3.48 4.84
CA GLN A 279 4.69 4.37 3.80
C GLN A 279 4.87 3.61 2.48
N TYR A 280 4.51 4.22 1.34
CA TYR A 280 4.86 3.65 0.03
C TYR A 280 6.36 3.84 -0.28
N TYR A 281 6.94 2.84 -0.93
CA TYR A 281 8.33 2.79 -1.35
C TYR A 281 8.43 2.33 -2.80
N HIS A 282 9.33 2.95 -3.57
CA HIS A 282 9.45 2.77 -5.01
C HIS A 282 10.86 2.35 -5.42
N ARG A 283 10.95 1.28 -6.21
CA ARG A 283 12.19 0.81 -6.83
C ARG A 283 12.13 1.01 -8.34
N SER A 284 12.88 1.98 -8.84
CA SER A 284 13.01 2.23 -10.28
C SER A 284 13.62 1.03 -10.99
N LEU A 285 12.90 0.42 -11.93
CA LEU A 285 13.41 -0.63 -12.82
C LEU A 285 13.90 -0.02 -14.15
N ASN A 286 13.14 0.95 -14.67
CA ASN A 286 13.40 1.72 -15.89
C ASN A 286 13.59 3.21 -15.55
N TRP A 287 14.65 3.53 -14.78
CA TRP A 287 14.86 4.90 -14.26
C TRP A 287 14.84 5.99 -15.35
N GLN A 288 15.33 5.68 -16.55
CA GLN A 288 15.32 6.63 -17.68
C GLN A 288 13.90 7.03 -18.10
N LYS A 289 12.95 6.08 -18.19
CA LYS A 289 11.55 6.41 -18.49
C LYS A 289 10.91 7.16 -17.33
N LEU A 290 11.12 6.71 -16.09
CA LEU A 290 10.58 7.38 -14.90
C LEU A 290 11.05 8.84 -14.77
N TYR A 291 12.30 9.14 -15.13
CA TYR A 291 12.80 10.51 -15.20
C TYR A 291 12.13 11.32 -16.32
N ASN A 292 11.99 10.74 -17.52
CA ASN A 292 11.38 11.43 -18.67
C ASN A 292 9.92 11.84 -18.39
N ILE A 293 9.12 10.94 -17.81
CA ILE A 293 7.70 11.17 -17.50
C ILE A 293 7.49 11.97 -16.20
N GLY A 294 8.57 12.39 -15.52
CA GLY A 294 8.51 13.19 -14.29
C GLY A 294 8.22 12.40 -12.99
N PHE A 295 8.10 11.08 -13.04
CA PHE A 295 7.87 10.21 -11.86
C PHE A 295 9.08 10.16 -10.91
N SER A 296 10.31 10.26 -11.43
CA SER A 296 11.54 10.24 -10.61
C SER A 296 12.39 11.49 -10.83
N PRO A 297 12.71 12.27 -9.78
CA PRO A 297 13.61 13.41 -9.92
C PRO A 297 15.06 12.95 -10.16
N LEU A 298 15.87 13.81 -10.79
CA LEU A 298 17.32 13.66 -10.84
C LEU A 298 17.94 14.32 -9.59
N PRO A 299 18.66 13.59 -8.72
CA PRO A 299 19.35 14.18 -7.57
C PRO A 299 20.46 15.14 -8.01
N ARG A 300 20.64 16.24 -7.26
CA ARG A 300 21.46 17.40 -7.64
C ARG A 300 22.88 17.04 -8.10
N ASP A 301 23.55 16.19 -7.34
CA ASP A 301 24.96 15.83 -7.52
C ASP A 301 25.14 14.55 -8.37
N SER A 302 24.13 14.24 -9.19
CA SER A 302 24.06 13.02 -9.99
C SER A 302 23.82 13.27 -11.47
N THR A 303 23.93 12.22 -12.26
CA THR A 303 23.66 12.25 -13.71
C THR A 303 22.74 11.10 -14.09
N ILE A 304 22.08 11.23 -15.24
CA ILE A 304 21.22 10.18 -15.82
C ILE A 304 21.96 8.84 -15.86
N ALA A 305 23.20 8.82 -16.36
CA ALA A 305 24.04 7.62 -16.40
C ALA A 305 24.35 7.05 -15.01
N ARG A 306 24.65 7.90 -14.00
CA ARG A 306 24.85 7.46 -12.61
C ARG A 306 23.60 6.79 -12.04
N GLN A 307 22.40 7.32 -12.30
CA GLN A 307 21.15 6.74 -11.79
C GLN A 307 20.77 5.44 -12.51
N ILE A 308 20.91 5.38 -13.85
CA ILE A 308 20.73 4.13 -14.61
C ILE A 308 21.66 3.02 -14.07
N GLN A 309 22.93 3.34 -13.81
CA GLN A 309 23.87 2.38 -13.24
C GLN A 309 23.59 2.05 -11.76
N LYS A 310 23.13 3.01 -10.94
CA LYS A 310 22.71 2.78 -9.54
C LYS A 310 21.61 1.72 -9.45
N PHE A 311 20.60 1.83 -10.33
CA PHE A 311 19.42 0.98 -10.33
C PHE A 311 19.53 -0.27 -11.21
N LYS A 312 20.61 -0.42 -11.99
CA LYS A 312 20.86 -1.59 -12.83
C LYS A 312 20.73 -2.89 -12.04
N LEU A 313 19.98 -3.82 -12.62
CA LEU A 313 19.79 -5.20 -12.18
C LEU A 313 20.39 -6.15 -13.23
N PRO A 314 20.78 -7.39 -12.83
CA PRO A 314 21.05 -8.51 -13.75
C PRO A 314 19.92 -8.79 -14.76
N GLN A 315 20.15 -9.78 -15.63
CA GLN A 315 19.11 -10.37 -16.48
C GLN A 315 18.62 -11.71 -15.91
N GLU A 316 19.49 -12.49 -15.27
CA GLU A 316 19.20 -13.80 -14.69
C GLU A 316 19.08 -13.72 -13.17
N THR A 317 18.16 -14.53 -12.62
CA THR A 317 17.97 -14.71 -11.18
C THR A 317 19.08 -15.57 -10.58
N SER A 318 19.31 -15.45 -9.27
CA SER A 318 20.42 -16.10 -8.56
C SER A 318 20.01 -17.30 -7.71
N THR A 319 18.72 -17.46 -7.43
CA THR A 319 18.18 -18.51 -6.56
C THR A 319 17.94 -19.80 -7.34
N SER A 320 18.69 -20.86 -7.00
CA SER A 320 18.43 -22.21 -7.49
C SER A 320 17.04 -22.69 -7.05
N GLY A 321 16.33 -23.43 -7.91
CA GLY A 321 14.98 -23.92 -7.63
C GLY A 321 13.84 -22.92 -7.88
N LEU A 322 14.16 -21.66 -8.22
CA LEU A 322 13.18 -20.62 -8.49
C LEU A 322 12.44 -20.85 -9.81
N ARG A 323 11.11 -21.03 -9.75
CA ARG A 323 10.24 -21.23 -10.92
C ARG A 323 8.85 -20.57 -10.71
N PRO A 324 8.06 -20.34 -11.78
CA PRO A 324 6.67 -19.94 -11.63
C PRO A 324 5.86 -20.96 -10.83
N THR A 325 4.85 -20.48 -10.11
CA THR A 325 3.86 -21.29 -9.39
C THR A 325 2.98 -22.10 -10.34
N THR A 326 2.73 -23.38 -10.02
CA THR A 326 1.73 -24.24 -10.67
C THR A 326 0.59 -24.58 -9.70
N ILE A 327 -0.47 -25.23 -10.18
CA ILE A 327 -1.58 -25.69 -9.33
C ILE A 327 -1.17 -26.80 -8.34
N ASP A 328 -0.11 -27.55 -8.66
CA ASP A 328 0.38 -28.66 -7.85
C ASP A 328 1.16 -28.16 -6.61
N ASP A 329 1.62 -26.90 -6.63
CA ASP A 329 2.27 -26.22 -5.51
C ASP A 329 1.31 -25.79 -4.40
N LEU A 330 -0.01 -25.80 -4.67
CA LEU A 330 -1.05 -25.13 -3.88
C LEU A 330 -1.02 -25.51 -2.38
N GLU A 331 -0.91 -26.81 -2.06
CA GLU A 331 -0.88 -27.29 -0.68
C GLU A 331 0.37 -26.82 0.07
N GLN A 332 1.53 -26.86 -0.60
CA GLN A 332 2.80 -26.44 -0.01
C GLN A 332 2.86 -24.91 0.19
N ILE A 333 2.38 -24.13 -0.80
CA ILE A 333 2.24 -22.67 -0.68
C ILE A 333 1.29 -22.33 0.47
N SER A 334 0.13 -22.98 0.54
CA SER A 334 -0.87 -22.74 1.58
C SER A 334 -0.30 -22.94 2.99
N ASN A 335 0.34 -24.09 3.21
CA ASN A 335 0.96 -24.44 4.48
C ASN A 335 2.10 -23.47 4.86
N LEU A 336 2.94 -23.09 3.91
CA LEU A 336 4.02 -22.11 4.12
C LEU A 336 3.49 -20.70 4.41
N LEU A 337 2.52 -20.21 3.64
CA LEU A 337 1.98 -18.85 3.78
C LEU A 337 1.20 -18.68 5.08
N LYS A 338 0.34 -19.63 5.45
CA LYS A 338 -0.42 -19.60 6.73
C LYS A 338 0.53 -19.46 7.93
N ARG A 339 1.48 -20.39 8.07
CA ARG A 339 2.51 -20.36 9.14
C ARG A 339 3.37 -19.10 9.14
N PHE A 340 3.68 -18.55 7.95
CA PHE A 340 4.47 -17.32 7.86
C PHE A 340 3.69 -16.07 8.25
N LEU A 341 2.36 -16.04 8.04
CA LEU A 341 1.52 -14.90 8.40
C LEU A 341 1.19 -14.84 9.90
N GLU A 342 1.12 -15.98 10.58
CA GLU A 342 0.84 -16.12 12.03
C GLU A 342 1.75 -15.28 12.95
N LYS A 343 2.91 -14.82 12.49
CA LYS A 343 3.81 -13.95 13.26
C LYS A 343 3.36 -12.49 13.34
N PHE A 344 2.51 -12.01 12.43
CA PHE A 344 2.05 -10.63 12.35
C PHE A 344 0.83 -10.38 13.27
N ASP A 345 0.59 -9.12 13.66
CA ASP A 345 -0.52 -8.75 14.54
C ASP A 345 -1.84 -8.47 13.76
N LEU A 346 -1.76 -8.28 12.43
CA LEU A 346 -2.93 -8.13 11.56
C LEU A 346 -2.69 -8.83 10.22
N TYR A 347 -3.34 -9.96 9.96
CA TYR A 347 -3.17 -10.71 8.70
C TYR A 347 -4.47 -11.38 8.25
N GLN A 348 -4.57 -11.72 6.96
CA GLN A 348 -5.67 -12.49 6.40
C GLN A 348 -5.50 -13.99 6.69
N VAL A 349 -6.54 -14.59 7.26
CA VAL A 349 -6.64 -16.03 7.51
C VAL A 349 -7.25 -16.66 6.25
N PHE A 350 -6.40 -17.02 5.30
CA PHE A 350 -6.83 -17.57 4.01
C PHE A 350 -7.34 -19.02 4.10
N SER A 351 -8.42 -19.32 3.40
CA SER A 351 -8.78 -20.66 2.94
C SER A 351 -7.93 -21.12 1.74
N ASP A 352 -7.92 -22.42 1.47
CA ASP A 352 -7.15 -22.98 0.34
C ASP A 352 -7.71 -22.57 -1.04
N ASP A 353 -9.03 -22.36 -1.14
CA ASP A 353 -9.65 -21.78 -2.34
C ASP A 353 -9.27 -20.30 -2.52
N GLU A 354 -9.18 -19.50 -1.44
CA GLU A 354 -8.69 -18.12 -1.55
C GLU A 354 -7.21 -18.10 -1.98
N ILE A 355 -6.34 -18.94 -1.40
CA ILE A 355 -4.94 -19.06 -1.82
C ILE A 355 -4.85 -19.45 -3.30
N LYS A 356 -5.71 -20.36 -3.76
CA LYS A 356 -5.79 -20.75 -5.17
C LYS A 356 -6.17 -19.57 -6.07
N HIS A 357 -7.13 -18.74 -5.67
CA HIS A 357 -7.57 -17.56 -6.41
C HIS A 357 -6.54 -16.41 -6.40
N TRP A 358 -5.91 -16.15 -5.25
CA TRP A 358 -4.99 -15.04 -5.06
C TRP A 358 -3.56 -15.32 -5.54
N PHE A 359 -3.14 -16.59 -5.61
CA PHE A 359 -1.73 -16.93 -5.82
C PHE A 359 -1.43 -17.89 -6.98
N ILE A 360 -2.43 -18.51 -7.62
CA ILE A 360 -2.21 -19.31 -8.84
C ILE A 360 -2.52 -18.43 -10.08
N PRO A 361 -1.53 -18.10 -10.94
CA PRO A 361 -1.77 -17.24 -12.09
C PRO A 361 -2.72 -17.85 -13.13
N ASN A 362 -3.52 -16.99 -13.78
CA ASN A 362 -4.31 -17.38 -14.95
C ASN A 362 -3.42 -17.89 -16.09
N LYS A 363 -3.96 -18.83 -16.88
CA LYS A 363 -3.24 -19.45 -18.00
C LYS A 363 -3.09 -18.55 -19.23
N ASP A 364 -3.93 -17.52 -19.37
CA ASP A 364 -3.78 -16.54 -20.45
C ASP A 364 -2.71 -15.50 -20.08
N GLU A 365 -1.68 -15.38 -20.92
CA GLU A 365 -0.59 -14.42 -20.70
C GLU A 365 -1.02 -12.97 -20.99
N ASN A 366 -2.03 -12.75 -21.83
CA ASN A 366 -2.52 -11.43 -22.22
C ASN A 366 -3.32 -10.75 -21.09
N GLU A 367 -3.93 -11.56 -20.21
CA GLU A 367 -4.70 -11.11 -19.03
C GLU A 367 -3.91 -11.23 -17.71
N ARG A 368 -2.59 -11.45 -17.78
CA ARG A 368 -1.73 -11.70 -16.60
C ARG A 368 -1.66 -10.49 -15.67
N THR A 369 -2.58 -10.48 -14.71
CA THR A 369 -2.60 -9.53 -13.58
C THR A 369 -1.60 -9.93 -12.50
N LEU A 370 -1.49 -11.23 -12.21
CA LEU A 370 -0.70 -11.79 -11.11
C LEU A 370 0.58 -12.46 -11.63
N PHE A 371 1.68 -12.25 -10.90
CA PHE A 371 2.95 -12.96 -11.06
C PHE A 371 3.25 -13.67 -9.74
N SER A 372 3.41 -14.99 -9.77
CA SER A 372 3.69 -15.82 -8.58
C SER A 372 4.77 -16.85 -8.85
N TYR A 373 5.66 -17.01 -7.87
CA TYR A 373 6.87 -17.81 -7.95
C TYR A 373 7.13 -18.57 -6.65
N VAL A 374 7.72 -19.74 -6.79
CA VAL A 374 8.16 -20.62 -5.71
C VAL A 374 9.62 -21.01 -5.88
N VAL A 375 10.27 -21.34 -4.76
CA VAL A 375 11.61 -21.92 -4.74
C VAL A 375 11.52 -23.35 -4.21
N GLU A 376 11.65 -24.31 -5.12
CA GLU A 376 11.66 -25.74 -4.83
C GLU A 376 13.10 -26.20 -4.51
N ASP A 377 13.30 -26.88 -3.37
CA ASP A 377 14.58 -27.52 -3.06
C ASP A 377 14.81 -28.73 -3.99
N PRO A 378 15.82 -28.70 -4.89
CA PRO A 378 16.05 -29.78 -5.86
C PRO A 378 16.42 -31.13 -5.25
N SER A 379 16.72 -31.18 -3.94
CA SER A 379 17.07 -32.41 -3.22
C SER A 379 15.89 -33.06 -2.50
N THR A 380 14.79 -32.32 -2.27
CA THR A 380 13.61 -32.82 -1.52
C THR A 380 12.27 -32.62 -2.22
N GLY A 381 12.18 -31.76 -3.25
CA GLY A 381 10.90 -31.37 -3.86
C GLY A 381 10.02 -30.49 -2.96
N LYS A 382 10.55 -30.02 -1.82
CA LYS A 382 9.82 -29.15 -0.90
C LYS A 382 9.94 -27.69 -1.35
N ILE A 383 8.83 -26.96 -1.29
CA ILE A 383 8.83 -25.50 -1.46
C ILE A 383 9.40 -24.85 -0.19
N THR A 384 10.44 -24.03 -0.38
CA THR A 384 11.20 -23.37 0.69
C THR A 384 10.91 -21.89 0.79
N ASP A 385 10.61 -21.23 -0.34
CA ASP A 385 10.21 -19.82 -0.41
C ASP A 385 9.09 -19.64 -1.46
N PHE A 386 8.29 -18.60 -1.27
CA PHE A 386 7.20 -18.20 -2.15
C PHE A 386 7.16 -16.66 -2.22
N PHE A 387 6.88 -16.09 -3.39
CA PHE A 387 6.53 -14.67 -3.51
C PHE A 387 5.57 -14.38 -4.67
N SER A 388 4.85 -13.26 -4.56
CA SER A 388 3.93 -12.77 -5.57
C SER A 388 3.97 -11.26 -5.70
N PHE A 389 3.64 -10.76 -6.89
CA PHE A 389 3.41 -9.35 -7.18
C PHE A 389 2.33 -9.20 -8.26
N TYR A 390 1.62 -8.08 -8.26
CA TYR A 390 0.58 -7.80 -9.24
C TYR A 390 0.93 -6.62 -10.16
N SER A 391 0.35 -6.65 -11.36
CA SER A 391 0.38 -5.55 -12.33
C SER A 391 -0.73 -4.55 -12.02
N LEU A 392 -0.38 -3.29 -11.80
CA LEU A 392 -1.34 -2.19 -11.78
C LEU A 392 -0.73 -1.01 -12.56
N PRO A 393 -0.94 -0.94 -13.88
CA PRO A 393 -0.41 0.15 -14.68
C PRO A 393 -1.12 1.47 -14.36
N SER A 394 -0.47 2.58 -14.73
CA SER A 394 -1.07 3.91 -14.71
C SER A 394 -1.05 4.54 -16.09
N SER A 395 -2.19 5.06 -16.51
CA SER A 395 -2.30 5.95 -17.67
C SER A 395 -1.58 7.28 -17.38
N ILE A 396 -0.73 7.71 -18.30
CA ILE A 396 0.07 8.94 -18.22
C ILE A 396 -0.71 10.05 -18.96
N ILE A 397 -0.98 11.16 -18.27
CA ILE A 397 -1.88 12.22 -18.75
C ILE A 397 -1.11 13.31 -19.52
N SER A 398 0.19 13.50 -19.21
CA SER A 398 0.96 14.70 -19.60
C SER A 398 2.10 14.48 -20.59
N ASP A 399 2.22 13.30 -21.22
CA ASP A 399 3.33 12.94 -22.10
C ASP A 399 2.81 12.38 -23.45
N GLU A 400 3.28 12.93 -24.58
CA GLU A 400 2.86 12.52 -25.92
C GLU A 400 3.52 11.21 -26.39
N LYS A 401 4.66 10.83 -25.80
CA LYS A 401 5.51 9.70 -26.18
C LYS A 401 5.24 8.46 -25.34
N TYR A 402 4.94 8.62 -24.05
CA TYR A 402 4.68 7.53 -23.12
C TYR A 402 3.23 7.59 -22.62
N LYS A 403 2.39 6.64 -23.04
CA LYS A 403 0.97 6.57 -22.63
C LYS A 403 0.72 5.83 -21.31
N THR A 404 1.61 4.88 -20.97
CA THR A 404 1.41 3.97 -19.83
C THR A 404 2.69 3.84 -19.02
N LEU A 405 2.57 3.92 -17.70
CA LEU A 405 3.58 3.58 -16.71
C LEU A 405 3.29 2.15 -16.23
N ASN A 406 4.20 1.21 -16.49
CA ASN A 406 4.04 -0.17 -16.04
C ASN A 406 4.54 -0.26 -14.59
N ALA A 407 3.63 -0.33 -13.62
CA ALA A 407 3.96 -0.49 -12.22
C ALA A 407 3.59 -1.89 -11.71
N ALA A 408 4.55 -2.54 -11.06
CA ALA A 408 4.34 -3.77 -10.31
C ALA A 408 4.22 -3.44 -8.81
N TYR A 409 3.42 -4.20 -8.08
CA TYR A 409 3.18 -4.03 -6.65
C TYR A 409 3.48 -5.35 -5.93
N LEU A 410 4.39 -5.32 -4.95
CA LEU A 410 4.67 -6.47 -4.10
C LEU A 410 3.39 -6.87 -3.36
N PHE A 411 3.03 -8.15 -3.46
CA PHE A 411 1.88 -8.73 -2.80
C PHE A 411 2.37 -9.61 -1.64
N TYR A 412 1.87 -10.83 -1.50
CA TYR A 412 2.30 -11.73 -0.42
C TYR A 412 3.59 -12.51 -0.77
N TYR A 413 4.37 -12.83 0.25
CA TYR A 413 5.52 -13.73 0.20
C TYR A 413 5.65 -14.50 1.52
N ALA A 414 6.34 -15.63 1.48
CA ALA A 414 6.59 -16.48 2.64
C ALA A 414 7.90 -17.27 2.47
N LEU A 415 8.67 -17.43 3.54
CA LEU A 415 9.95 -18.13 3.54
C LEU A 415 10.00 -19.09 4.73
N GLU A 416 10.41 -20.34 4.54
CA GLU A 416 10.41 -21.36 5.60
C GLU A 416 11.35 -20.95 6.76
N CYS A 417 12.50 -20.36 6.45
CA CYS A 417 13.42 -19.79 7.44
C CYS A 417 12.88 -18.50 8.12
N GLY A 418 11.80 -17.92 7.59
CA GLY A 418 11.14 -16.72 8.07
C GLY A 418 9.89 -16.96 8.93
N VAL A 419 9.48 -18.22 9.13
CA VAL A 419 8.30 -18.59 9.93
C VAL A 419 8.53 -18.40 11.44
N LYS A 420 9.75 -18.66 11.92
CA LYS A 420 10.08 -18.64 13.35
C LYS A 420 10.07 -17.21 13.91
N LYS A 421 9.19 -16.90 14.86
CA LYS A 421 9.13 -15.57 15.52
C LYS A 421 10.35 -15.31 16.42
N ASP A 422 10.73 -16.30 17.24
CA ASP A 422 11.88 -16.19 18.18
C ASP A 422 13.20 -16.63 17.53
N MET A 423 13.80 -15.75 16.73
CA MET A 423 15.11 -16.00 16.09
C MET A 423 16.28 -15.56 16.97
N ASN A 424 17.34 -16.38 17.00
CA ASN A 424 18.66 -15.93 17.45
C ASN A 424 19.34 -15.08 16.36
N GLN A 425 20.43 -14.37 16.72
CA GLN A 425 21.11 -13.44 15.80
C GLN A 425 21.59 -14.08 14.49
N THR A 426 21.98 -15.36 14.50
CA THR A 426 22.40 -16.09 13.31
C THR A 426 21.21 -16.48 12.44
N GLU A 427 20.15 -17.02 13.04
CA GLU A 427 18.88 -17.33 12.34
C GLU A 427 18.30 -16.09 11.67
N PHE A 428 18.20 -14.98 12.41
CA PHE A 428 17.70 -13.70 11.92
C PHE A 428 18.52 -13.18 10.75
N LYS A 429 19.86 -13.22 10.85
CA LYS A 429 20.72 -12.81 9.74
C LYS A 429 20.49 -13.69 8.50
N THR A 430 20.47 -15.02 8.66
CA THR A 430 20.21 -15.94 7.55
C THR A 430 18.85 -15.69 6.89
N TYR A 431 17.81 -15.39 7.68
CA TYR A 431 16.50 -15.01 7.15
C TYR A 431 16.56 -13.70 6.36
N VAL A 432 17.14 -12.63 6.93
CA VAL A 432 17.27 -11.32 6.26
C VAL A 432 18.11 -11.42 4.98
N ASP A 433 19.20 -12.18 4.99
CA ASP A 433 20.04 -12.43 3.80
C ASP A 433 19.24 -13.20 2.71
N ARG A 434 18.44 -14.21 3.08
CA ARG A 434 17.57 -14.96 2.15
C ARG A 434 16.44 -14.10 1.57
N LEU A 435 15.75 -13.33 2.41
CA LEU A 435 14.69 -12.41 1.98
C LEU A 435 15.23 -11.35 1.01
N ASN A 436 16.42 -10.81 1.28
CA ASN A 436 17.10 -9.89 0.37
C ASN A 436 17.45 -10.54 -0.98
N LEU A 437 17.89 -11.79 -0.99
CA LEU A 437 18.16 -12.55 -2.23
C LEU A 437 16.87 -12.79 -3.03
N LEU A 438 15.79 -13.23 -2.36
CA LEU A 438 14.50 -13.50 -2.99
C LEU A 438 13.90 -12.24 -3.63
N MET A 439 13.93 -11.10 -2.91
CA MET A 439 13.40 -9.84 -3.40
C MET A 439 14.26 -9.23 -4.52
N LYS A 440 15.58 -9.45 -4.53
CA LYS A 440 16.45 -9.13 -5.67
C LYS A 440 16.02 -9.88 -6.93
N ASP A 441 15.70 -11.17 -6.81
CA ASP A 441 15.27 -12.01 -7.93
C ASP A 441 13.85 -11.66 -8.40
N CYS A 442 12.93 -11.35 -7.48
CA CYS A 442 11.62 -10.77 -7.79
C CYS A 442 11.74 -9.47 -8.64
N LEU A 443 12.66 -8.57 -8.27
CA LEU A 443 12.92 -7.34 -9.03
C LEU A 443 13.52 -7.60 -10.43
N ILE A 444 14.33 -8.66 -10.58
CA ILE A 444 14.87 -9.08 -11.89
C ILE A 444 13.73 -9.60 -12.77
N ILE A 445 12.85 -10.46 -12.23
CA ILE A 445 11.67 -10.99 -12.93
C ILE A 445 10.74 -9.86 -13.38
N ALA A 446 10.38 -8.92 -12.49
CA ALA A 446 9.53 -7.78 -12.86
C ALA A 446 10.18 -6.91 -13.94
N LYS A 447 11.49 -6.66 -13.88
CA LYS A 447 12.20 -5.94 -14.93
C LYS A 447 12.17 -6.68 -16.27
N ASN A 448 12.28 -8.02 -16.27
CA ASN A 448 12.21 -8.84 -17.48
C ASN A 448 10.79 -8.85 -18.11
N TYR A 449 9.74 -8.68 -17.31
CA TYR A 449 8.37 -8.40 -17.78
C TYR A 449 8.11 -6.93 -18.18
N ASN A 450 9.17 -6.12 -18.30
CA ASN A 450 9.09 -4.71 -18.73
C ASN A 450 8.24 -3.81 -17.80
N PHE A 451 8.24 -4.10 -16.49
CA PHE A 451 7.82 -3.12 -15.50
C PHE A 451 8.85 -2.00 -15.36
N ASP A 452 8.38 -0.76 -15.19
CA ASP A 452 9.20 0.44 -15.08
C ASP A 452 9.54 0.80 -13.64
N VAL A 453 8.62 0.50 -12.72
CA VAL A 453 8.74 0.69 -11.28
C VAL A 453 8.17 -0.52 -10.55
N PHE A 454 8.79 -0.88 -9.44
CA PHE A 454 8.29 -1.87 -8.50
C PHE A 454 7.99 -1.19 -7.17
N ASN A 455 6.77 -1.36 -6.67
CA ASN A 455 6.23 -0.70 -5.50
C ASN A 455 6.13 -1.69 -4.34
N ALA A 456 6.37 -1.19 -3.13
CA ALA A 456 6.12 -1.91 -1.88
C ALA A 456 5.64 -0.93 -0.82
N LEU A 457 5.03 -1.44 0.24
CA LEU A 457 4.71 -0.71 1.47
C LEU A 457 5.69 -1.11 2.58
N THR A 458 5.76 -0.37 3.68
CA THR A 458 6.57 -0.75 4.85
C THR A 458 6.01 -1.93 5.66
N LEU A 459 4.88 -2.51 5.25
CA LEU A 459 4.25 -3.70 5.84
C LEU A 459 5.12 -4.96 5.75
N MET A 460 4.71 -6.03 6.45
CA MET A 460 5.43 -7.29 6.62
C MET A 460 6.91 -7.07 7.00
N ASP A 461 7.80 -7.94 6.53
CA ASP A 461 9.24 -7.86 6.76
C ASP A 461 9.96 -6.95 5.74
N ASN A 462 9.21 -6.10 5.02
CA ASN A 462 9.77 -5.25 3.95
C ASN A 462 10.91 -4.32 4.42
N PRO A 463 10.86 -3.69 5.61
CA PRO A 463 11.97 -2.89 6.13
C PRO A 463 13.33 -3.59 6.11
N PHE A 464 13.40 -4.92 6.23
CA PHE A 464 14.67 -5.68 6.18
C PHE A 464 15.33 -5.72 4.79
N PHE A 465 14.63 -5.39 3.70
CA PHE A 465 15.21 -5.37 2.34
C PHE A 465 15.04 -4.05 1.59
N LEU A 466 14.08 -3.18 1.93
CA LEU A 466 13.77 -1.96 1.17
C LEU A 466 15.03 -1.10 0.89
N GLY A 467 15.83 -0.82 1.93
CA GLY A 467 17.07 -0.04 1.79
C GLY A 467 18.13 -0.73 0.93
N ASN A 468 18.43 -2.00 1.23
CA ASN A 468 19.41 -2.82 0.50
C ASN A 468 19.08 -2.97 -0.99
N GLN A 469 17.81 -3.20 -1.31
CA GLN A 469 17.31 -3.31 -2.68
C GLN A 469 17.14 -1.95 -3.36
N LYS A 470 17.46 -0.84 -2.68
CA LYS A 470 17.42 0.54 -3.20
C LYS A 470 16.02 1.05 -3.52
N PHE A 471 15.01 0.64 -2.76
CA PHE A 471 13.73 1.35 -2.76
C PHE A 471 13.93 2.75 -2.13
N GLY A 472 13.40 3.78 -2.76
CA GLY A 472 13.29 5.12 -2.16
C GLY A 472 11.90 5.32 -1.55
N PRO A 473 11.77 6.12 -0.47
CA PRO A 473 10.45 6.49 0.05
C PRO A 473 9.68 7.28 -1.01
N GLY A 474 8.41 6.93 -1.20
CA GLY A 474 7.41 7.77 -1.85
C GLY A 474 6.86 8.82 -0.88
N ASP A 475 5.96 9.67 -1.37
CA ASP A 475 5.23 10.66 -0.56
C ASP A 475 3.93 10.07 0.03
N GLY A 476 3.27 9.17 -0.70
CA GLY A 476 2.05 8.50 -0.26
C GLY A 476 2.20 7.60 0.98
N LYS A 477 1.22 7.67 1.87
CA LYS A 477 0.98 6.70 2.95
C LYS A 477 -0.31 5.92 2.68
N LEU A 478 -0.41 4.71 3.22
CA LEU A 478 -1.63 3.92 3.27
C LEU A 478 -2.03 3.70 4.73
N ASN A 479 -3.09 4.38 5.16
CA ASN A 479 -3.63 4.28 6.52
C ASN A 479 -4.63 3.12 6.58
N TYR A 480 -4.48 2.23 7.57
CA TYR A 480 -5.31 1.06 7.78
C TYR A 480 -6.38 1.34 8.83
N TYR A 481 -7.61 0.86 8.58
CA TYR A 481 -8.78 1.08 9.43
C TYR A 481 -9.58 -0.21 9.61
N LEU A 482 -10.17 -0.37 10.79
CA LEU A 482 -11.22 -1.36 11.03
C LEU A 482 -12.54 -0.64 11.34
N PHE A 483 -13.59 -0.98 10.60
CA PHE A 483 -14.96 -0.58 10.89
C PHE A 483 -15.54 -1.50 11.96
N ASN A 484 -16.24 -0.92 12.93
CA ASN A 484 -16.86 -1.59 14.06
C ASN A 484 -15.92 -2.49 14.88
N TYR A 485 -14.65 -2.06 15.04
CA TYR A 485 -13.68 -2.77 15.86
C TYR A 485 -12.64 -1.80 16.46
N ARG A 486 -12.34 -1.96 17.74
CA ARG A 486 -11.21 -1.34 18.45
C ARG A 486 -10.00 -2.25 18.33
N ALA A 487 -8.89 -1.73 17.82
CA ALA A 487 -7.57 -2.37 17.91
C ALA A 487 -6.53 -1.33 18.34
N ARG A 488 -5.61 -1.69 19.23
CA ARG A 488 -4.47 -0.80 19.58
C ARG A 488 -3.52 -0.74 18.41
N TYR A 489 -2.80 0.38 18.29
CA TYR A 489 -1.82 0.66 17.24
C TYR A 489 -0.91 -0.54 16.90
N ILE A 490 -0.75 -0.80 15.61
CA ILE A 490 0.02 -1.91 15.05
C ILE A 490 1.21 -1.35 14.27
N ASN A 491 2.43 -1.85 14.51
CA ASN A 491 3.65 -1.28 13.93
C ASN A 491 3.61 -1.29 12.39
N PRO A 492 3.63 -0.13 11.70
CA PRO A 492 3.61 -0.03 10.23
C PRO A 492 4.94 -0.36 9.55
N GLY A 493 6.00 -0.70 10.30
CA GLY A 493 7.36 -0.88 9.77
C GLY A 493 8.17 0.42 9.70
N VAL A 494 7.73 1.46 10.40
CA VAL A 494 8.50 2.70 10.61
C VAL A 494 8.58 3.08 12.08
N THR A 495 9.70 3.69 12.45
CA THR A 495 10.02 4.14 13.81
C THR A 495 9.24 5.40 14.21
N GLU A 496 9.36 5.80 15.48
CA GLU A 496 8.90 7.14 15.95
C GLU A 496 9.60 8.31 15.20
N THR A 497 10.74 8.09 14.54
CA THR A 497 11.41 9.09 13.68
C THR A 497 10.90 9.09 12.23
N GLY A 498 9.97 8.20 11.86
CA GLY A 498 9.53 8.02 10.47
C GLY A 498 10.53 7.30 9.56
N GLU A 499 11.59 6.73 10.14
CA GLU A 499 12.59 5.92 9.44
C GLU A 499 12.14 4.45 9.36
N LEU A 500 12.75 3.64 8.49
CA LEU A 500 12.43 2.20 8.42
C LEU A 500 12.78 1.50 9.74
N ASP A 501 11.84 0.73 10.30
CA ASP A 501 12.12 -0.14 11.43
C ASP A 501 12.85 -1.41 10.96
N VAL A 502 14.14 -1.26 10.68
CA VAL A 502 15.03 -2.35 10.26
C VAL A 502 15.36 -3.36 11.38
N LYS A 503 14.74 -3.22 12.57
CA LYS A 503 14.95 -4.11 13.72
C LYS A 503 13.75 -5.03 13.96
N ASN A 504 12.53 -4.47 13.95
CA ASN A 504 11.30 -5.21 14.23
C ASN A 504 10.40 -5.41 13.00
N ALA A 505 10.69 -4.70 11.90
CA ALA A 505 9.83 -4.58 10.72
C ALA A 505 8.38 -4.19 11.08
N SER A 506 7.38 -4.61 10.29
CA SER A 506 5.98 -4.30 10.52
C SER A 506 5.21 -5.49 11.08
N SER A 507 4.25 -5.18 11.93
CA SER A 507 3.25 -6.13 12.45
C SER A 507 1.98 -6.19 11.58
N ILE A 508 1.95 -5.48 10.44
CA ILE A 508 0.90 -5.57 9.41
C ILE A 508 1.29 -6.66 8.40
N GLY A 509 0.55 -7.77 8.40
CA GLY A 509 0.68 -8.89 7.46
C GLY A 509 -0.35 -8.90 6.33
N VAL A 510 -1.32 -7.98 6.30
CA VAL A 510 -2.36 -7.88 5.27
C VAL A 510 -2.01 -6.84 4.18
N VAL A 511 -2.07 -7.27 2.91
CA VAL A 511 -1.80 -6.43 1.73
C VAL A 511 -3.11 -6.16 0.98
N MET A 512 -3.45 -4.88 0.83
CA MET A 512 -4.64 -4.39 0.12
C MET A 512 -4.31 -4.06 -1.35
N LEU A 513 -5.30 -4.14 -2.24
CA LEU A 513 -5.14 -3.99 -3.71
C LEU A 513 -5.25 -2.56 -4.26
#